data_AF-A0A0B1P3D5-F1
#
_entry.id   AF-A0A0B1P3D5-F1
#
_cell.length_a   1.000
_cell.length_b   1.000
_cell.length_c   1.000
_cell.angle_alpha   90.00
_cell.angle_beta   90.00
_cell.angle_gamma   90.00
#
_symmetry.space_group_name_H-M   'P 1'
#
loop_
_entity.id
_entity.type
_entity.pdbx_description
1 polymer ?
#
loop_
_entity_poly.entity_id
_entity_poly.type
_entity_poly.pdbx_seq_one_letter_code
_entity_poly.pdbx_strand_id
1 'polypeptide(L)'
;MTTAQIFKSMKVAPQLDKSTYNRWSKYFRDVLSLFDVDSFILETKNELKTRNDKSASDSDKIIHKQDKNIRIAISQLVPDVVFHNFDCTYTAKQCWDNLKEFYFPNSAEDIDDLLQEFWGLTIEDDVDIDEFVQKLTEIRAKINLIDSGSTPSNKSMKKRVLIHFIKCCGRFFMSTTISLKDPAVTFQATVTSIRESQLVYRELHPTPIIAFMNSSKTENLSPSSQSDGNKKCAYCNRRGHLRESCFNWLEIPDGSKWSAKNPKKAAKTLKLKEKLSRGKGKAKKNSKNDSSIKTKIDDDTKHGA
;
A
#
# COMPACT_ATOMS: atom_id res chain seq x y z
N MET A 1 -20.18 -23.68 -30.16
CA MET A 1 -20.53 -22.41 -29.50
C MET A 1 -20.96 -21.38 -30.54
N THR A 2 -22.10 -20.70 -30.34
CA THR A 2 -22.62 -19.64 -31.22
C THR A 2 -22.55 -18.27 -30.54
N THR A 3 -22.56 -17.19 -31.34
CA THR A 3 -22.63 -15.81 -30.84
C THR A 3 -23.81 -15.59 -29.89
N ALA A 4 -24.97 -16.18 -30.19
CA ALA A 4 -26.16 -16.07 -29.34
C ALA A 4 -25.96 -16.68 -27.94
N GLN A 5 -25.19 -17.77 -27.82
CA GLN A 5 -24.87 -18.38 -26.53
C GLN A 5 -23.97 -17.47 -25.69
N ILE A 6 -22.99 -16.82 -26.31
CA ILE A 6 -22.13 -15.82 -25.66
C ILE A 6 -23.00 -14.66 -25.15
N PHE A 7 -23.82 -14.09 -26.01
CA PHE A 7 -24.72 -12.99 -25.65
C PHE A 7 -25.64 -13.30 -24.50
N LYS A 8 -26.28 -14.46 -24.55
CA LYS A 8 -27.20 -14.90 -23.51
C LYS A 8 -26.48 -15.02 -22.16
N SER A 9 -25.24 -15.51 -22.17
CA SER A 9 -24.42 -15.67 -20.96
C SER A 9 -23.90 -14.31 -20.45
N MET A 10 -23.62 -13.37 -21.35
CA MET A 10 -23.16 -12.01 -21.03
C MET A 10 -24.27 -11.06 -20.57
N LYS A 11 -25.55 -11.47 -20.58
CA LYS A 11 -26.69 -10.60 -20.25
C LYS A 11 -26.64 -9.99 -18.85
N VAL A 12 -25.99 -10.65 -17.89
CA VAL A 12 -25.83 -10.17 -16.50
C VAL A 12 -24.46 -9.52 -16.25
N ALA A 13 -23.61 -9.40 -17.28
CA ALA A 13 -22.33 -8.74 -17.18
C ALA A 13 -22.53 -7.24 -16.87
N PRO A 14 -21.59 -6.59 -16.16
CA PRO A 14 -21.63 -5.14 -16.03
C PRO A 14 -21.59 -4.47 -17.40
N GLN A 15 -22.12 -3.26 -17.53
CA GLN A 15 -21.94 -2.48 -18.76
C GLN A 15 -20.44 -2.23 -18.97
N LEU A 16 -19.95 -2.40 -20.19
CA LEU A 16 -18.54 -2.22 -20.51
C LEU A 16 -18.18 -0.72 -20.58
N ASP A 17 -17.35 -0.27 -19.64
CA ASP A 17 -16.76 1.06 -19.58
C ASP A 17 -15.35 0.98 -18.98
N LYS A 18 -14.65 2.13 -18.85
CA LYS A 18 -13.28 2.16 -18.32
C LYS A 18 -13.17 1.66 -16.87
N SER A 19 -14.16 1.95 -16.03
CA SER A 19 -14.18 1.57 -14.62
C SER A 19 -14.59 0.10 -14.40
N THR A 20 -15.40 -0.46 -15.29
CA THR A 20 -15.92 -1.82 -15.21
C THR A 20 -15.15 -2.81 -16.08
N TYR A 21 -14.26 -2.35 -16.97
CA TYR A 21 -13.54 -3.17 -17.93
C TYR A 21 -12.94 -4.43 -17.31
N ASN A 22 -12.27 -4.32 -16.17
CA ASN A 22 -11.65 -5.49 -15.50
C ASN A 22 -12.67 -6.55 -15.07
N ARG A 23 -13.82 -6.11 -14.55
CA ARG A 23 -14.89 -7.01 -14.13
C ARG A 23 -15.57 -7.63 -15.34
N TRP A 24 -15.81 -6.83 -16.37
CA TRP A 24 -16.40 -7.27 -17.63
C TRP A 24 -15.49 -8.27 -18.35
N SER A 25 -14.20 -7.98 -18.46
CA SER A 25 -13.22 -8.81 -19.18
C SER A 25 -13.02 -10.15 -18.49
N LYS A 26 -12.96 -10.16 -17.15
CA LYS A 26 -12.96 -11.41 -16.37
C LYS A 26 -14.23 -12.23 -16.62
N TYR A 27 -15.40 -11.60 -16.54
CA TYR A 27 -16.67 -12.28 -16.78
C TYR A 27 -16.77 -12.86 -18.20
N PHE A 28 -16.31 -12.11 -19.21
CA PHE A 28 -16.25 -12.57 -20.59
C PHE A 28 -15.32 -13.78 -20.75
N ARG A 29 -14.14 -13.75 -20.12
CA ARG A 29 -13.22 -14.90 -20.10
C ARG A 29 -13.83 -16.13 -19.43
N ASP A 30 -14.50 -15.95 -18.29
CA ASP A 30 -15.20 -17.03 -17.60
C ASP A 30 -16.27 -17.65 -18.51
N VAL A 31 -17.05 -16.82 -19.22
CA VAL A 31 -18.02 -17.29 -20.23
C VAL A 31 -17.33 -18.08 -21.35
N LEU A 32 -16.21 -17.60 -21.90
CA LEU A 32 -15.49 -18.34 -22.95
C LEU A 32 -14.93 -19.68 -22.45
N SER A 33 -14.43 -19.72 -21.21
CA SER A 33 -13.91 -20.93 -20.58
C SER A 33 -14.99 -21.98 -20.37
N LEU A 34 -16.23 -21.58 -20.04
CA LEU A 34 -17.37 -22.50 -19.94
C LEU A 34 -17.69 -23.25 -21.25
N PHE A 35 -17.22 -22.75 -22.38
CA PHE A 35 -17.40 -23.37 -23.70
C PHE A 35 -16.09 -23.89 -24.30
N ASP A 36 -15.00 -23.93 -23.53
CA ASP A 36 -13.66 -24.37 -23.97
C ASP A 36 -13.12 -23.61 -25.19
N VAL A 37 -13.36 -22.29 -25.26
CA VAL A 37 -12.90 -21.43 -26.38
C VAL A 37 -12.08 -20.22 -25.95
N ASP A 38 -11.67 -20.12 -24.68
CA ASP A 38 -10.87 -19.01 -24.17
C ASP A 38 -9.51 -18.90 -24.87
N SER A 39 -8.94 -20.03 -25.32
CA SER A 39 -7.68 -20.04 -26.09
C SER A 39 -7.73 -19.18 -27.37
N PHE A 40 -8.90 -18.88 -27.94
CA PHE A 40 -9.03 -18.01 -29.12
C PHE A 40 -8.69 -16.54 -28.87
N ILE A 41 -8.77 -16.09 -27.61
CA ILE A 41 -8.40 -14.72 -27.23
C ILE A 41 -7.06 -14.67 -26.48
N LEU A 42 -6.54 -15.82 -26.03
CA LEU A 42 -5.28 -15.91 -25.30
C LEU A 42 -4.10 -16.27 -26.21
N GLU A 43 -4.32 -17.12 -27.22
CA GLU A 43 -3.26 -17.69 -28.03
C GLU A 43 -3.40 -17.31 -29.50
N THR A 44 -2.26 -17.11 -30.16
CA THR A 44 -2.24 -16.94 -31.61
C THR A 44 -2.45 -18.29 -32.28
N LYS A 45 -3.62 -18.50 -32.89
CA LYS A 45 -3.93 -19.70 -33.67
C LYS A 45 -3.38 -19.56 -35.09
N ASN A 46 -2.39 -20.37 -35.45
CA ASN A 46 -1.74 -20.33 -36.76
C ASN A 46 -2.70 -20.74 -37.89
N GLU A 47 -3.68 -21.58 -37.56
CA GLU A 47 -4.76 -22.06 -38.42
C GLU A 47 -5.61 -20.90 -38.96
N LEU A 48 -5.64 -19.75 -38.26
CA LEU A 48 -6.38 -18.58 -38.72
C LEU A 48 -5.69 -17.83 -39.86
N LYS A 49 -4.42 -18.15 -40.21
CA LYS A 49 -3.67 -17.49 -41.28
C LYS A 49 -4.17 -17.89 -42.68
N THR A 50 -4.76 -19.08 -42.84
CA THR A 50 -5.24 -19.63 -44.12
C THR A 50 -6.69 -19.31 -44.42
N ARG A 51 -7.25 -18.23 -43.83
CA ARG A 51 -8.68 -17.88 -43.88
C ARG A 51 -9.27 -17.71 -45.29
N ASN A 52 -8.44 -17.52 -46.30
CA ASN A 52 -8.83 -17.38 -47.71
C ASN A 52 -8.52 -18.61 -48.57
N ASP A 53 -7.90 -19.67 -48.01
CA ASP A 53 -7.59 -20.89 -48.76
C ASP A 53 -8.83 -21.76 -48.92
N LYS A 54 -9.19 -22.03 -50.18
CA LYS A 54 -10.34 -22.88 -50.52
C LYS A 54 -10.13 -24.35 -50.15
N SER A 55 -8.89 -24.75 -49.83
CA SER A 55 -8.49 -26.11 -49.47
C SER A 55 -8.48 -26.38 -47.96
N ALA A 56 -9.02 -25.47 -47.14
CA ALA A 56 -9.03 -25.61 -45.69
C ALA A 56 -9.67 -26.93 -45.22
N SER A 57 -9.02 -27.59 -44.27
CA SER A 57 -9.51 -28.82 -43.67
C SER A 57 -10.83 -28.58 -42.91
N ASP A 58 -11.61 -29.62 -42.67
CA ASP A 58 -12.85 -29.47 -41.89
C ASP A 58 -12.59 -29.01 -40.45
N SER A 59 -11.44 -29.37 -39.86
CA SER A 59 -10.98 -28.82 -38.57
C SER A 59 -10.74 -27.32 -38.64
N ASP A 60 -10.09 -26.81 -39.69
CA ASP A 60 -9.84 -25.37 -39.84
C ASP A 60 -11.14 -24.58 -39.97
N LYS A 61 -12.13 -25.14 -40.69
CA LYS A 61 -13.47 -24.53 -40.81
C LYS A 61 -14.15 -24.38 -39.45
N ILE A 62 -14.00 -25.36 -38.55
CA ILE A 62 -14.54 -25.28 -37.17
C ILE A 62 -13.86 -24.15 -36.41
N ILE A 63 -12.53 -24.06 -36.48
CA ILE A 63 -11.72 -23.02 -35.83
C ILE A 63 -12.13 -21.63 -36.34
N HIS A 64 -12.21 -21.44 -37.67
CA HIS A 64 -12.66 -20.18 -38.26
C HIS A 64 -14.08 -19.80 -37.85
N LYS A 65 -14.98 -20.77 -37.71
CA LYS A 65 -16.35 -20.53 -37.26
C LYS A 65 -16.40 -20.08 -35.80
N GLN A 66 -15.59 -20.69 -34.93
CA GLN A 66 -15.48 -20.28 -33.52
C GLN A 66 -14.88 -18.88 -33.39
N ASP A 67 -13.77 -18.61 -34.07
CA ASP A 67 -13.15 -17.28 -34.13
C ASP A 67 -14.17 -16.22 -34.58
N LYS A 68 -14.88 -16.47 -35.69
CA LYS A 68 -15.92 -15.57 -36.20
C LYS A 68 -17.02 -15.32 -35.16
N ASN A 69 -17.49 -16.36 -34.46
CA ASN A 69 -18.55 -16.21 -33.47
C ASN A 69 -18.11 -15.34 -32.28
N ILE A 70 -16.87 -15.49 -31.82
CA ILE A 70 -16.28 -14.69 -30.74
C ILE A 70 -16.08 -13.25 -31.19
N ARG A 71 -15.57 -13.03 -32.40
CA ARG A 71 -15.43 -11.66 -32.95
C ARG A 71 -16.74 -10.92 -33.02
N ILE A 72 -17.78 -11.54 -33.59
CA ILE A 72 -19.11 -10.93 -33.65
C ILE A 72 -19.62 -10.66 -32.23
N ALA A 73 -19.37 -11.56 -31.28
CA ALA A 73 -19.76 -11.34 -29.90
C ALA A 73 -19.07 -10.11 -29.29
N ILE A 74 -17.74 -10.00 -29.42
CA ILE A 74 -16.98 -8.83 -28.96
C ILE A 74 -17.55 -7.57 -29.61
N SER A 75 -17.64 -7.54 -30.94
CA SER A 75 -18.12 -6.40 -31.71
C SER A 75 -19.52 -5.90 -31.32
N GLN A 76 -20.42 -6.78 -30.89
CA GLN A 76 -21.76 -6.39 -30.46
C GLN A 76 -21.85 -6.06 -28.96
N LEU A 77 -20.89 -6.50 -28.13
CA LEU A 77 -20.86 -6.23 -26.69
C LEU A 77 -20.11 -4.95 -26.34
N VAL A 78 -19.28 -4.45 -27.26
CA VAL A 78 -18.54 -3.19 -27.08
C VAL A 78 -19.39 -1.97 -27.42
N PRO A 79 -19.22 -0.85 -26.72
CA PRO A 79 -19.84 0.42 -27.10
C PRO A 79 -19.36 0.90 -28.48
N ASP A 80 -20.19 1.67 -29.19
CA ASP A 80 -19.89 2.19 -30.53
C ASP A 80 -18.57 2.99 -30.60
N VAL A 81 -18.23 3.73 -29.54
CA VAL A 81 -16.97 4.48 -29.45
C VAL A 81 -15.73 3.59 -29.57
N VAL A 82 -15.83 2.32 -29.16
CA VAL A 82 -14.76 1.32 -29.26
C VAL A 82 -14.88 0.49 -30.53
N PHE A 83 -16.09 0.36 -31.08
CA PHE A 83 -16.38 -0.45 -32.27
C PHE A 83 -15.50 -0.08 -33.47
N HIS A 84 -15.12 1.19 -33.61
CA HIS A 84 -14.26 1.66 -34.70
C HIS A 84 -12.84 1.06 -34.68
N ASN A 85 -12.40 0.47 -33.56
CA ASN A 85 -11.09 -0.19 -33.43
C ASN A 85 -11.10 -1.64 -33.91
N PHE A 86 -12.23 -2.14 -34.44
CA PHE A 86 -12.38 -3.50 -34.92
C PHE A 86 -12.45 -3.56 -36.43
N ASP A 87 -11.50 -4.25 -37.05
CA ASP A 87 -11.54 -4.58 -38.48
C ASP A 87 -12.14 -5.98 -38.69
N CYS A 88 -12.92 -6.15 -39.76
CA CYS A 88 -13.46 -7.43 -40.20
C CYS A 88 -12.40 -8.49 -40.54
N THR A 89 -11.17 -8.04 -40.83
CA THR A 89 -9.99 -8.86 -41.10
C THR A 89 -9.35 -9.40 -39.83
N TYR A 90 -9.59 -8.78 -38.68
CA TYR A 90 -8.99 -9.21 -37.41
C TYR A 90 -9.49 -10.58 -36.97
N THR A 91 -8.65 -11.23 -36.17
CA THR A 91 -8.93 -12.44 -35.37
C THR A 91 -9.54 -12.06 -34.02
N ALA A 92 -10.18 -13.02 -33.34
CA ALA A 92 -10.74 -12.81 -32.00
C ALA A 92 -9.70 -12.32 -31.01
N LYS A 93 -8.48 -12.86 -31.08
CA LYS A 93 -7.33 -12.39 -30.31
C LYS A 93 -6.99 -10.92 -30.59
N GLN A 94 -6.87 -10.53 -31.87
CA GLN A 94 -6.59 -9.14 -32.21
C GLN A 94 -7.70 -8.18 -31.76
N CYS A 95 -8.97 -8.58 -31.93
CA CYS A 95 -10.11 -7.85 -31.40
C CYS A 95 -9.98 -7.67 -29.86
N TRP A 96 -9.61 -8.73 -29.16
CA TRP A 96 -9.41 -8.70 -27.70
C TRP A 96 -8.21 -7.84 -27.27
N ASP A 97 -7.09 -7.94 -27.96
CA ASP A 97 -5.88 -7.16 -27.68
C ASP A 97 -6.13 -5.67 -27.91
N ASN A 98 -6.78 -5.28 -29.01
CA ASN A 98 -7.15 -3.89 -29.29
C ASN A 98 -8.12 -3.35 -28.23
N LEU A 99 -9.05 -4.19 -27.75
CA LEU A 99 -9.96 -3.83 -26.67
C LEU A 99 -9.19 -3.56 -25.37
N LYS A 100 -8.18 -4.39 -25.06
CA LYS A 100 -7.31 -4.20 -23.89
C LYS A 100 -6.49 -2.92 -24.01
N GLU A 101 -5.90 -2.67 -25.17
CA GLU A 101 -5.13 -1.45 -25.45
C GLU A 101 -6.00 -0.19 -25.37
N PHE A 102 -7.25 -0.23 -25.85
CA PHE A 102 -8.15 0.91 -25.74
C PHE A 102 -8.44 1.32 -24.28
N TYR A 103 -8.69 0.34 -23.40
CA TYR A 103 -9.00 0.62 -22.00
C TYR A 103 -7.74 0.84 -21.13
N PHE A 104 -6.60 0.30 -21.55
CA PHE A 104 -5.29 0.45 -20.91
C PHE A 104 -4.19 0.74 -21.94
N PRO A 105 -4.15 1.94 -22.55
CA PRO A 105 -3.20 2.26 -23.61
C PRO A 105 -1.75 2.27 -23.11
N ASN A 106 -1.55 2.61 -21.84
CA ASN A 106 -0.24 2.68 -21.20
C ASN A 106 -0.05 1.55 -20.17
N SER A 107 -0.62 0.37 -20.42
CA SER A 107 -0.63 -0.71 -19.42
C SER A 107 0.77 -1.06 -18.89
N ALA A 108 1.81 -0.97 -19.72
CA ALA A 108 3.19 -1.24 -19.31
C ALA A 108 3.74 -0.16 -18.37
N GLU A 109 3.52 1.12 -18.70
CA GLU A 109 3.92 2.25 -17.87
C GLU A 109 3.15 2.25 -16.53
N ASP A 110 1.84 1.99 -16.58
CA ASP A 110 1.01 1.86 -15.37
C ASP A 110 1.50 0.72 -14.46
N ILE A 111 1.93 -0.41 -15.03
CA ILE A 111 2.52 -1.52 -14.26
C ILE A 111 3.85 -1.11 -13.66
N ASP A 112 4.72 -0.44 -14.42
CA ASP A 112 6.03 0.00 -13.94
C ASP A 112 5.90 1.02 -12.80
N ASP A 113 4.97 1.98 -12.92
CA ASP A 113 4.65 2.94 -11.86
C ASP A 113 4.14 2.24 -10.59
N LEU A 114 3.24 1.26 -10.73
CA LEU A 114 2.73 0.48 -9.60
C LEU A 114 3.80 -0.42 -8.98
N LEU A 115 4.72 -0.98 -9.77
CA LEU A 115 5.85 -1.74 -9.26
C LEU A 115 6.83 -0.82 -8.54
N GLN A 116 7.08 0.37 -9.07
CA GLN A 116 7.88 1.38 -8.39
C GLN A 116 7.22 1.81 -7.08
N GLU A 117 5.91 2.00 -7.04
CA GLU A 117 5.15 2.25 -5.81
C GLU A 117 5.30 1.08 -4.83
N PHE A 118 5.14 -0.16 -5.29
CA PHE A 118 5.28 -1.37 -4.47
C PHE A 118 6.65 -1.47 -3.79
N TRP A 119 7.73 -1.28 -4.57
CA TRP A 119 9.09 -1.36 -4.04
C TRP A 119 9.46 -0.11 -3.22
N GLY A 120 8.94 1.05 -3.60
CA GLY A 120 9.13 2.33 -2.95
C GLY A 120 8.30 2.56 -1.68
N LEU A 121 7.27 1.74 -1.42
CA LEU A 121 6.33 1.96 -0.33
C LEU A 121 7.00 1.95 1.04
N THR A 122 7.31 3.10 1.59
CA THR A 122 7.79 3.26 2.97
C THR A 122 6.74 3.99 3.77
N ILE A 123 6.44 3.49 4.96
CA ILE A 123 5.58 4.21 5.90
C ILE A 123 6.44 4.72 7.06
N GLU A 124 6.05 5.85 7.66
CA GLU A 124 6.73 6.47 8.79
C GLU A 124 6.83 5.54 10.00
N ASP A 125 7.75 5.89 10.91
CA ASP A 125 7.99 5.16 12.15
C ASP A 125 6.69 5.08 12.99
N ASP A 126 6.44 3.92 13.61
CA ASP A 126 5.25 3.55 14.41
C ASP A 126 4.02 2.97 13.68
N VAL A 127 4.09 2.73 12.37
CA VAL A 127 2.93 2.16 11.64
C VAL A 127 2.69 0.67 11.90
N ASP A 128 1.39 0.34 11.98
CA ASP A 128 0.86 -1.00 12.14
C ASP A 128 1.17 -1.89 10.92
N ILE A 129 1.64 -3.12 11.16
CA ILE A 129 1.92 -4.09 10.10
C ILE A 129 0.70 -4.32 9.21
N ASP A 130 -0.50 -4.30 9.77
CA ASP A 130 -1.73 -4.57 9.03
C ASP A 130 -2.04 -3.46 8.02
N GLU A 131 -1.78 -2.20 8.37
CA GLU A 131 -1.90 -1.07 7.44
C GLU A 131 -0.89 -1.17 6.30
N PHE A 132 0.35 -1.56 6.62
CA PHE A 132 1.41 -1.74 5.61
C PHE A 132 1.06 -2.88 4.63
N VAL A 133 0.62 -4.02 5.16
CA VAL A 133 0.22 -5.18 4.35
C VAL A 133 -1.02 -4.88 3.52
N GLN A 134 -1.97 -4.11 4.05
CA GLN A 134 -3.14 -3.67 3.30
C GLN A 134 -2.72 -2.86 2.07
N LYS A 135 -1.89 -1.82 2.24
CA LYS A 135 -1.40 -0.99 1.12
C LYS A 135 -0.65 -1.81 0.06
N LEU A 136 0.22 -2.74 0.48
CA LEU A 136 0.87 -3.66 -0.46
C LEU A 136 -0.12 -4.55 -1.21
N THR A 137 -1.17 -5.02 -0.53
CA THR A 137 -2.21 -5.86 -1.13
C THR A 137 -3.05 -5.07 -2.13
N GLU A 138 -3.34 -3.81 -1.85
CA GLU A 138 -4.03 -2.90 -2.78
C GLU A 138 -3.21 -2.66 -4.04
N ILE A 139 -1.91 -2.35 -3.92
CA ILE A 139 -1.01 -2.18 -5.07
C ILE A 139 -0.93 -3.48 -5.88
N ARG A 140 -0.72 -4.62 -5.20
CA ARG A 140 -0.68 -5.93 -5.85
C ARG A 140 -1.99 -6.24 -6.59
N ALA A 141 -3.14 -5.89 -6.01
CA ALA A 141 -4.43 -6.07 -6.66
C ALA A 141 -4.55 -5.22 -7.92
N LYS A 142 -4.11 -3.95 -7.88
CA LYS A 142 -4.07 -3.07 -9.07
C LYS A 142 -3.19 -3.67 -10.18
N ILE A 143 -1.99 -4.15 -9.86
CA ILE A 143 -1.11 -4.80 -10.85
C ILE A 143 -1.81 -6.03 -11.44
N ASN A 144 -2.39 -6.89 -10.61
CA ASN A 144 -3.10 -8.10 -11.07
C ASN A 144 -4.31 -7.81 -11.96
N LEU A 145 -4.92 -6.63 -11.82
CA LEU A 145 -6.01 -6.20 -12.68
C LEU A 145 -5.52 -5.83 -14.09
N ILE A 146 -4.30 -5.31 -14.22
CA ILE A 146 -3.71 -4.92 -15.52
C ILE A 146 -3.00 -6.12 -16.17
N ASP A 147 -2.14 -6.78 -15.39
CA ASP A 147 -1.40 -7.97 -15.78
C ASP A 147 -1.13 -8.91 -14.59
N SER A 148 -1.70 -10.11 -14.67
CA SER A 148 -1.47 -11.17 -13.69
C SER A 148 -0.03 -11.69 -13.71
N GLY A 149 0.68 -11.61 -14.86
CA GLY A 149 2.05 -12.10 -14.99
C GLY A 149 3.06 -11.28 -14.20
N SER A 150 2.85 -9.97 -14.13
CA SER A 150 3.70 -9.01 -13.39
C SER A 150 3.35 -8.90 -11.90
N THR A 151 2.35 -9.64 -11.42
CA THR A 151 1.86 -9.50 -10.04
C THR A 151 2.89 -9.99 -9.02
N PRO A 152 3.25 -9.18 -8.00
CA PRO A 152 4.18 -9.60 -6.95
C PRO A 152 3.72 -10.88 -6.23
N SER A 153 4.61 -11.86 -6.17
CA SER A 153 4.36 -13.13 -5.46
C SER A 153 4.27 -12.94 -3.94
N ASN A 154 3.73 -13.94 -3.22
CA ASN A 154 3.78 -13.96 -1.75
C ASN A 154 5.23 -13.88 -1.21
N LYS A 155 6.21 -14.43 -1.95
CA LYS A 155 7.63 -14.32 -1.61
C LYS A 155 8.13 -12.88 -1.73
N SER A 156 7.69 -12.15 -2.76
CA SER A 156 7.98 -10.72 -2.94
C SER A 156 7.32 -9.87 -1.86
N MET A 157 6.05 -10.15 -1.52
CA MET A 157 5.33 -9.51 -0.41
C MET A 157 6.08 -9.69 0.92
N LYS A 158 6.47 -10.93 1.24
CA LYS A 158 7.27 -11.26 2.43
C LYS A 158 8.59 -10.48 2.45
N LYS A 159 9.35 -10.53 1.34
CA LYS A 159 10.61 -9.80 1.22
C LYS A 159 10.41 -8.31 1.46
N ARG A 160 9.32 -7.73 0.94
CA ARG A 160 9.02 -6.31 1.08
C ARG A 160 8.71 -5.90 2.52
N VAL A 161 7.92 -6.70 3.23
CA VAL A 161 7.63 -6.52 4.66
C VAL A 161 8.91 -6.59 5.49
N LEU A 162 9.73 -7.62 5.31
CA LEU A 162 10.98 -7.77 6.05
C LEU A 162 11.94 -6.59 5.82
N ILE A 163 12.10 -6.14 4.57
CA ILE A 163 12.94 -4.98 4.24
C ILE A 163 12.42 -3.71 4.92
N HIS A 164 11.11 -3.50 4.95
CA HIS A 164 10.53 -2.32 5.62
C HIS A 164 10.86 -2.32 7.11
N PHE A 165 10.59 -3.42 7.82
CA PHE A 165 10.81 -3.50 9.26
C PHE A 165 12.30 -3.46 9.64
N ILE A 166 13.19 -3.97 8.79
CA ILE A 166 14.65 -3.84 8.98
C ILE A 166 15.10 -2.38 8.82
N LYS A 167 14.54 -1.63 7.87
CA LYS A 167 14.99 -0.27 7.53
C LYS A 167 14.34 0.81 8.38
N CYS A 168 13.03 0.72 8.62
CA CYS A 168 12.23 1.81 9.19
C CYS A 168 11.98 1.59 10.70
N CYS A 169 11.67 0.38 11.15
CA CYS A 169 11.24 0.14 12.54
C CYS A 169 12.40 -0.05 13.54
N GLY A 170 13.60 0.41 13.22
CA GLY A 170 14.78 0.36 14.10
C GLY A 170 15.30 -1.04 14.42
N ARG A 171 16.24 -1.12 15.37
CA ARG A 171 16.90 -2.39 15.76
C ARG A 171 16.00 -3.35 16.55
N PHE A 172 14.82 -2.91 17.01
CA PHE A 172 13.95 -3.74 17.84
C PHE A 172 13.49 -5.01 17.11
N PHE A 173 13.08 -4.87 15.84
CA PHE A 173 12.58 -5.99 15.05
C PHE A 173 13.68 -6.81 14.37
N MET A 174 14.97 -6.49 14.56
CA MET A 174 16.07 -7.20 13.88
C MET A 174 16.09 -8.69 14.21
N SER A 175 15.95 -9.06 15.48
CA SER A 175 15.97 -10.48 15.89
C SER A 175 14.81 -11.26 15.24
N THR A 176 13.58 -10.73 15.33
CA THR A 176 12.41 -11.33 14.68
C THR A 176 12.59 -11.43 13.16
N THR A 177 13.00 -10.35 12.49
CA THR A 177 13.14 -10.32 11.03
C THR A 177 14.23 -11.23 10.51
N ILE A 178 15.32 -11.47 11.27
CA ILE A 178 16.37 -12.44 10.91
C ILE A 178 15.79 -13.86 10.87
N SER A 179 15.09 -14.28 11.93
CA SER A 179 14.49 -15.61 11.99
C SER A 179 13.44 -15.84 10.89
N LEU A 180 12.75 -14.78 10.48
CA LEU A 180 11.73 -14.83 9.42
C LEU A 180 12.30 -14.85 7.99
N LYS A 181 13.63 -14.69 7.79
CA LYS A 181 14.24 -14.78 6.45
C LYS A 181 14.22 -16.19 5.85
N ASP A 182 14.04 -17.21 6.69
CA ASP A 182 13.95 -18.60 6.24
C ASP A 182 12.90 -18.77 5.12
N PRO A 183 13.26 -19.31 3.94
CA PRO A 183 12.32 -19.53 2.84
C PRO A 183 11.13 -20.45 3.19
N ALA A 184 11.26 -21.31 4.20
CA ALA A 184 10.17 -22.17 4.65
C ALA A 184 9.04 -21.39 5.35
N VAL A 185 9.35 -20.22 5.93
CA VAL A 185 8.36 -19.39 6.62
C VAL A 185 7.48 -18.68 5.58
N THR A 186 6.17 -18.86 5.69
CA THR A 186 5.20 -18.26 4.75
C THR A 186 5.05 -16.76 4.98
N PHE A 187 4.47 -16.07 3.99
CA PHE A 187 4.10 -14.65 4.12
C PHE A 187 3.17 -14.41 5.31
N GLN A 188 2.14 -15.24 5.47
CA GLN A 188 1.17 -15.07 6.57
C GLN A 188 1.84 -15.26 7.94
N ALA A 189 2.63 -16.33 8.11
CA ALA A 189 3.38 -16.56 9.34
C ALA A 189 4.33 -15.38 9.67
N THR A 190 4.94 -14.78 8.64
CA THR A 190 5.78 -13.57 8.78
C THR A 190 4.97 -12.38 9.33
N VAL A 191 3.81 -12.10 8.73
CA VAL A 191 2.92 -11.01 9.17
C VAL A 191 2.47 -11.22 10.62
N THR A 192 2.04 -12.43 10.96
CA THR A 192 1.59 -12.77 12.31
C THR A 192 2.71 -12.62 13.34
N SER A 193 3.91 -13.11 13.05
CA SER A 193 5.07 -12.96 13.95
C SER A 193 5.46 -11.50 14.17
N ILE A 194 5.41 -10.67 13.11
CA ILE A 194 5.69 -9.24 13.24
C ILE A 194 4.60 -8.54 14.05
N ARG A 195 3.32 -8.92 13.86
CA ARG A 195 2.19 -8.39 14.63
C ARG A 195 2.38 -8.66 16.13
N GLU A 196 2.76 -9.88 16.49
CA GLU A 196 3.08 -10.27 17.88
C GLU A 196 4.24 -9.43 18.44
N SER A 197 5.34 -9.30 17.69
CA SER A 197 6.46 -8.45 18.10
C SER A 197 6.07 -6.97 18.26
N GLN A 198 5.15 -6.46 17.44
CA GLN A 198 4.64 -5.08 17.57
C GLN A 198 3.82 -4.90 18.84
N LEU A 199 3.04 -5.90 19.26
CA LEU A 199 2.33 -5.86 20.54
C LEU A 199 3.31 -5.75 21.71
N VAL A 200 4.33 -6.61 21.74
CA VAL A 200 5.39 -6.57 22.76
C VAL A 200 6.13 -5.23 22.75
N TYR A 201 6.44 -4.70 21.55
CA TYR A 201 7.05 -3.38 21.43
C TYR A 201 6.19 -2.28 22.08
N ARG A 202 4.88 -2.27 21.78
CA ARG A 202 3.94 -1.29 22.34
C ARG A 202 3.81 -1.41 23.87
N GLU A 203 3.91 -2.63 24.41
CA GLU A 203 3.90 -2.87 25.86
C GLU A 203 5.17 -2.36 26.56
N LEU A 204 6.35 -2.59 25.96
CA LEU A 204 7.64 -2.15 26.49
C LEU A 204 7.89 -0.65 26.29
N HIS A 205 7.29 -0.08 25.26
CA HIS A 205 7.36 1.33 24.90
C HIS A 205 5.95 1.92 24.92
N PRO A 206 5.30 1.98 26.09
CA PRO A 206 3.99 2.59 26.19
C PRO A 206 4.11 4.01 25.64
N THR A 207 3.28 4.33 24.64
CA THR A 207 3.20 5.69 24.10
C THR A 207 3.04 6.59 25.33
N PRO A 208 3.93 7.58 25.56
CA PRO A 208 3.88 8.34 26.79
C PRO A 208 2.49 8.94 26.89
N ILE A 209 1.67 8.33 27.75
CA ILE A 209 0.43 8.91 28.20
C ILE A 209 0.95 10.18 28.83
N ILE A 210 0.74 11.31 28.15
CA ILE A 210 0.87 12.60 28.78
C ILE A 210 -0.22 12.55 29.84
N ALA A 211 0.17 12.06 31.03
CA ALA A 211 -0.64 12.05 32.21
C ALA A 211 -0.85 13.52 32.55
N PHE A 212 -1.90 14.10 31.97
CA PHE A 212 -2.66 15.12 32.66
C PHE A 212 -3.19 14.44 33.92
N MET A 213 -2.34 14.40 34.96
CA MET A 213 -2.77 14.09 36.30
C MET A 213 -3.79 15.15 36.68
N ASN A 214 -5.07 14.79 36.52
CA ASN A 214 -6.12 15.34 37.34
C ASN A 214 -5.80 14.92 38.78
N SER A 215 -5.07 15.77 39.48
CA SER A 215 -4.95 15.73 40.93
C SER A 215 -6.35 15.91 41.52
N SER A 216 -7.02 14.80 41.79
CA SER A 216 -8.27 14.78 42.55
C SER A 216 -7.99 15.15 44.00
N LYS A 217 -8.51 16.32 44.38
CA LYS A 217 -9.02 16.72 45.70
C LYS A 217 -8.10 16.55 46.92
N THR A 218 -7.58 17.68 47.38
CA THR A 218 -7.80 18.11 48.78
C THR A 218 -7.94 19.63 48.81
N GLU A 219 -9.20 20.01 49.02
CA GLU A 219 -9.74 21.19 49.70
C GLU A 219 -9.04 22.56 49.66
N ASN A 220 -9.85 23.52 49.22
CA ASN A 220 -9.87 24.94 49.61
C ASN A 220 -8.68 25.80 49.17
N LEU A 221 -8.89 26.59 48.10
CA LEU A 221 -8.68 28.05 48.05
C LEU A 221 -9.02 28.61 46.65
N SER A 222 -10.09 29.41 46.61
CA SER A 222 -10.40 30.58 45.76
C SER A 222 -10.33 30.54 44.21
N PRO A 223 -11.24 31.25 43.51
CA PRO A 223 -11.50 31.08 42.09
C PRO A 223 -10.65 32.03 41.22
N SER A 224 -9.89 31.52 40.26
CA SER A 224 -9.50 32.33 39.10
C SER A 224 -9.03 31.47 37.93
N SER A 225 -9.60 31.76 36.76
CA SER A 225 -9.27 31.27 35.41
C SER A 225 -9.66 29.83 35.08
N GLN A 226 -10.91 29.67 34.62
CA GLN A 226 -11.31 28.60 33.72
C GLN A 226 -10.32 28.51 32.55
N SER A 227 -9.51 27.47 32.50
CA SER A 227 -8.68 27.17 31.33
C SER A 227 -9.52 26.35 30.35
N ASP A 228 -9.96 27.00 29.26
CA ASP A 228 -10.71 26.35 28.18
C ASP A 228 -9.98 25.10 27.67
N GLY A 229 -10.58 23.93 27.91
CA GLY A 229 -10.17 22.64 27.33
C GLY A 229 -10.38 22.54 25.81
N ASN A 230 -10.70 23.66 25.15
CA ASN A 230 -10.97 23.76 23.72
C ASN A 230 -9.87 24.49 22.94
N LYS A 231 -8.73 24.80 23.57
CA LYS A 231 -7.62 25.51 22.90
C LYS A 231 -6.98 24.61 21.84
N LYS A 232 -7.25 24.93 20.58
CA LYS A 232 -6.56 24.39 19.39
C LYS A 232 -5.17 25.00 19.31
N CYS A 233 -4.19 24.21 18.87
CA CYS A 233 -2.88 24.77 18.52
C CYS A 233 -3.04 25.82 17.43
N ALA A 234 -2.41 26.99 17.62
CA ALA A 234 -2.51 28.09 16.67
C ALA A 234 -1.94 27.76 15.28
N TYR A 235 -1.11 26.72 15.17
CA TYR A 235 -0.51 26.28 13.91
C TYR A 235 -1.34 25.20 13.22
N CYS A 236 -1.35 23.97 13.75
CA CYS A 236 -2.00 22.85 13.05
C CYS A 236 -3.47 22.61 13.46
N ASN A 237 -4.04 23.48 14.29
CA ASN A 237 -5.44 23.43 14.75
C ASN A 237 -5.90 22.14 15.46
N ARG A 238 -5.00 21.15 15.67
CA ARG A 238 -5.32 19.95 16.44
C ARG A 238 -5.48 20.30 17.92
N ARG A 239 -6.43 19.65 18.59
CA ARG A 239 -6.68 19.80 20.05
C ARG A 239 -5.59 19.06 20.84
N GLY A 240 -5.29 19.52 22.04
CA GLY A 240 -4.47 18.76 23.00
C GLY A 240 -2.98 18.58 22.68
N HIS A 241 -2.43 19.29 21.68
CA HIS A 241 -0.99 19.24 21.40
C HIS A 241 -0.36 20.64 21.41
N LEU A 242 0.77 20.76 22.10
CA LEU A 242 1.66 21.92 22.12
C LEU A 242 3.10 21.35 22.18
N ARG A 243 3.62 20.87 21.04
CA ARG A 243 5.03 20.43 20.93
C ARG A 243 5.92 21.64 20.66
N GLU A 244 7.18 21.61 21.10
CA GLU A 244 8.20 22.64 20.79
C GLU A 244 8.33 22.87 19.27
N SER A 245 8.20 21.82 18.46
CA SER A 245 8.21 21.92 17.00
C SER A 245 7.07 22.78 16.45
N CYS A 246 5.92 22.86 17.14
CA CYS A 246 4.81 23.74 16.80
C CYS A 246 5.08 25.22 17.11
N PHE A 247 6.25 25.58 17.63
CA PHE A 247 6.69 26.96 17.81
C PHE A 247 7.76 27.39 16.81
N ASN A 248 8.37 26.46 16.08
CA ASN A 248 9.44 26.78 15.13
C ASN A 248 8.90 27.51 13.89
N TRP A 249 7.62 27.36 13.56
CA TRP A 249 7.01 28.13 12.47
C TRP A 249 7.00 29.64 12.72
N LEU A 250 7.06 30.11 13.99
CA LEU A 250 7.17 31.55 14.30
C LEU A 250 8.46 32.17 13.77
N GLU A 251 9.48 31.35 13.52
CA GLU A 251 10.79 31.76 12.99
C GLU A 251 10.84 31.73 11.46
N ILE A 252 9.80 31.19 10.80
CA ILE A 252 9.66 31.10 9.33
C ILE A 252 8.91 32.36 8.82
N PRO A 253 9.10 32.81 7.55
CA PRO A 253 8.49 34.05 7.04
C PRO A 253 6.98 34.18 7.26
N ASP A 254 6.23 33.09 7.15
CA ASP A 254 4.78 33.10 7.39
C ASP A 254 4.42 33.32 8.87
N GLY A 255 5.19 32.73 9.79
CA GLY A 255 5.02 32.97 11.21
C GLY A 255 5.44 34.37 11.65
N SER A 256 6.45 34.94 10.99
CA SER A 256 6.85 36.33 11.19
C SER A 256 5.76 37.30 10.75
N LYS A 257 5.17 37.07 9.55
CA LYS A 257 4.02 37.87 9.06
C LYS A 257 2.80 37.75 9.97
N TRP A 258 2.49 36.56 10.47
CA TRP A 258 1.40 36.36 11.43
C TRP A 258 1.66 37.08 12.76
N SER A 259 2.90 37.01 13.27
CA SER A 259 3.31 37.64 14.52
C SER A 259 3.22 39.15 14.47
N ALA A 260 3.60 39.75 13.33
CA ALA A 260 3.45 41.19 13.08
C ALA A 260 1.97 41.62 13.10
N LYS A 261 1.07 40.79 12.53
CA LYS A 261 -0.38 41.06 12.55
C LYS A 261 -1.05 40.78 13.91
N ASN A 262 -0.43 39.97 14.78
CA ASN A 262 -1.01 39.51 16.05
C ASN A 262 -0.05 39.62 17.24
N PRO A 263 0.50 40.80 17.56
CA PRO A 263 1.61 40.95 18.50
C PRO A 263 1.31 40.42 19.91
N LYS A 264 0.08 40.64 20.41
CA LYS A 264 -0.36 40.14 21.73
C LYS A 264 -0.44 38.61 21.79
N LYS A 265 -0.82 37.95 20.69
CA LYS A 265 -0.90 36.48 20.63
C LYS A 265 0.49 35.88 20.47
N ALA A 266 1.33 36.46 19.62
CA ALA A 266 2.73 36.05 19.44
C ALA A 266 3.53 36.13 20.75
N ALA A 267 3.41 37.22 21.51
CA ALA A 267 4.07 37.37 22.81
C ALA A 267 3.64 36.30 23.83
N LYS A 268 2.35 35.93 23.86
CA LYS A 268 1.86 34.83 24.73
C LYS A 268 2.44 33.48 24.30
N THR A 269 2.51 33.22 23.00
CA THR A 269 3.07 31.98 22.44
C THR A 269 4.57 31.86 22.70
N LEU A 270 5.34 32.94 22.57
CA LEU A 270 6.78 32.95 22.91
C LEU A 270 7.05 32.75 24.40
N LYS A 271 6.29 33.41 25.29
CA LYS A 271 6.38 33.17 26.74
C LYS A 271 6.07 31.71 27.11
N LEU A 272 5.17 31.05 26.37
CA LEU A 272 4.88 29.63 26.56
C LEU A 272 6.04 28.74 26.10
N LYS A 273 6.65 29.04 24.94
CA LYS A 273 7.87 28.36 24.44
C LYS A 273 9.00 28.42 25.48
N GLU A 274 9.24 29.60 26.06
CA GLU A 274 10.29 29.81 27.06
C GLU A 274 10.02 29.05 28.38
N LYS A 275 8.76 28.94 28.81
CA LYS A 275 8.39 28.13 29.98
C LYS A 275 8.62 26.64 29.74
N LEU A 276 8.30 26.14 28.55
CA LEU A 276 8.49 24.74 28.20
C LEU A 276 9.97 24.36 28.10
N SER A 277 10.82 25.23 27.54
CA SER A 277 12.26 24.97 27.43
C SER A 277 12.97 24.98 28.79
N ARG A 278 12.54 25.83 29.74
CA ARG A 278 13.09 25.86 31.11
C ARG A 278 12.78 24.60 31.93
N GLY A 279 11.70 23.88 31.63
CA GLY A 279 11.32 22.65 32.34
C GLY A 279 12.31 21.49 32.12
N LYS A 280 13.00 21.43 30.97
CA LYS A 280 13.93 20.34 30.63
C LYS A 280 15.28 20.41 31.35
N GLY A 281 15.67 21.57 31.89
CA GLY A 281 16.99 21.77 32.50
C GLY A 281 17.19 21.12 33.87
N LYS A 282 16.11 20.87 34.63
CA LYS A 282 16.22 20.34 36.00
C LYS A 282 16.32 18.81 36.10
N ALA A 283 15.95 18.08 35.05
CA ALA A 283 15.98 16.61 35.07
C ALA A 283 17.37 15.99 34.80
N LYS A 284 18.33 16.75 34.26
CA LYS A 284 19.60 16.20 33.76
C LYS A 284 20.76 16.19 34.78
N LYS A 285 20.54 16.65 36.03
CA LYS A 285 21.60 16.76 37.05
C LYS A 285 21.77 15.52 37.96
N ASN A 286 20.88 14.53 37.87
CA ASN A 286 20.89 13.35 38.76
C ASN A 286 21.42 12.03 38.14
N SER A 287 22.00 12.02 36.92
CA SER A 287 22.41 10.75 36.27
C SER A 287 23.93 10.54 36.12
N LYS A 288 24.77 11.26 36.86
CA LYS A 288 26.22 11.04 36.91
C LYS A 288 26.64 10.65 38.32
N ASN A 289 26.45 9.38 38.65
CA ASN A 289 27.19 8.63 39.67
C ASN A 289 26.63 7.21 39.68
N ASP A 290 27.09 6.36 38.75
CA ASP A 290 27.40 4.99 39.13
C ASP A 290 28.11 4.21 38.01
N SER A 291 28.90 3.22 38.44
CA SER A 291 29.62 2.18 37.68
C SER A 291 31.04 2.50 37.15
N SER A 292 31.97 2.56 38.10
CA SER A 292 33.35 2.07 37.89
C SER A 292 33.40 0.59 38.26
N ILE A 293 33.40 -0.33 37.28
CA ILE A 293 33.63 -1.77 37.51
C ILE A 293 35.06 -2.10 37.12
N LYS A 294 35.86 -2.51 38.12
CA LYS A 294 37.20 -3.08 37.97
C LYS A 294 37.10 -4.52 37.47
N THR A 295 37.69 -4.81 36.32
CA THR A 295 37.97 -6.18 35.85
C THR A 295 39.28 -6.66 36.47
N LYS A 296 39.22 -7.73 37.27
CA LYS A 296 40.39 -8.56 37.61
C LYS A 296 40.58 -9.58 36.51
N ILE A 297 41.81 -9.68 36.02
CA ILE A 297 42.32 -10.70 35.12
C ILE A 297 42.94 -11.76 36.02
N ASP A 298 42.44 -12.99 35.97
CA ASP A 298 43.14 -14.16 36.51
C ASP A 298 43.63 -14.99 35.31
N ASP A 299 44.96 -14.98 35.16
CA ASP A 299 45.74 -15.93 34.37
C ASP A 299 45.79 -17.25 35.15
N ASP A 300 45.48 -18.37 34.50
CA ASP A 300 45.98 -19.65 34.97
C ASP A 300 46.37 -20.55 33.78
N THR A 301 47.68 -20.66 33.64
CA THR A 301 48.39 -21.58 32.76
C THR A 301 48.65 -22.86 33.53
N LYS A 302 48.27 -24.03 33.01
CA LYS A 302 48.96 -25.28 33.40
C LYS A 302 48.88 -26.38 32.34
N HIS A 303 50.07 -26.85 32.00
CA HIS A 303 50.42 -28.00 31.17
C HIS A 303 49.96 -29.34 31.76
N GLY A 304 49.84 -30.35 30.89
CA GLY A 304 49.98 -31.74 31.28
C GLY A 304 49.65 -32.75 30.18
N ALA A 305 50.72 -33.25 29.53
CA ALA A 305 50.91 -34.54 28.83
C ALA A 305 49.86 -35.03 27.81
#